data_AF-A0A484PTK8-F1
#
_entry.id   AF-A0A484PTK8-F1
#
_cell.length_a   1.000
_cell.length_b   1.000
_cell.length_c   1.000
_cell.angle_alpha   90.00
_cell.angle_beta   90.00
_cell.angle_gamma   90.00
#
_symmetry.space_group_name_H-M   'P 1'
#
loop_
_entity.id
_entity.type
_entity.pdbx_description
1 polymer ?
#
loop_
_entity_poly.entity_id
_entity_poly.type
_entity_poly.pdbx_seq_one_letter_code
_entity_poly.pdbx_strand_id
1 'polypeptide(L)'
;MKKTLLAAAVLAGFAGAAQAETSVTLYGIVDVGVGYQQVKGGGIDKASRVGLIDGVQSGSRWGLRGSEDLGDGLRAIFTLESGFNSRTGNSGQGGRLFGRQATVGLAADSWGTLTIGRQTNVSSDFFGSIDPFAASYGQSHAGAAFGQIATLRYDNAVKYLTPSFGGFQVGALYSFDVNEGSTSGGSSGTGFQTNEKDRAINAGIRYVNGPLNVAASYDRLNRRSSVSSSDDRINAWLVGGTYDFEVVKLALAYGQSKDGWIGAAAPALQSGSLASAGITSDYNTYVYQNDLKVKSYLVGLSAPIGPGNLFGSWHRADPNQDVGGVADSDSTQNTYSLGYTYDLSKRTNVYAYGSYSKNYAFLDDVKSTAVGVGLRHRF
;
A
#
# COMPACT_ATOMS: atom_id res chain seq x y z
N MET A 1 -42.99 4.66 -50.35
CA MET A 1 -43.13 5.57 -49.18
C MET A 1 -43.23 4.83 -47.83
N LYS A 2 -43.90 3.68 -47.71
CA LYS A 2 -43.99 2.95 -46.42
C LYS A 2 -42.72 2.22 -45.96
N LYS A 3 -41.80 1.86 -46.88
CA LYS A 3 -40.55 1.13 -46.56
C LYS A 3 -39.39 2.05 -46.14
N THR A 4 -39.40 3.31 -46.57
CA THR A 4 -38.37 4.31 -46.22
C THR A 4 -38.57 4.87 -44.81
N LEU A 5 -39.80 4.91 -44.29
CA LEU A 5 -40.10 5.33 -42.92
C LEU A 5 -39.67 4.29 -41.86
N LEU A 6 -39.73 3.00 -42.16
CA LEU A 6 -39.23 1.93 -41.28
C LEU A 6 -37.70 1.93 -41.17
N ALA A 7 -36.99 2.20 -42.28
CA ALA A 7 -35.52 2.30 -42.26
C ALA A 7 -35.02 3.53 -41.46
N ALA A 8 -35.74 4.66 -41.55
CA ALA A 8 -35.42 5.86 -40.76
C ALA A 8 -35.72 5.67 -39.26
N ALA A 9 -36.75 4.90 -38.90
CA ALA A 9 -37.07 4.58 -37.50
C ALA A 9 -36.04 3.60 -36.88
N VAL A 10 -35.51 2.65 -37.66
CA VAL A 10 -34.44 1.74 -37.21
C VAL A 10 -33.13 2.51 -37.05
N LEU A 11 -32.78 3.42 -37.96
CA LEU A 11 -31.57 4.27 -37.85
C LEU A 11 -31.67 5.31 -36.72
N ALA A 12 -32.85 5.86 -36.44
CA ALA A 12 -33.08 6.74 -35.30
C ALA A 12 -33.06 5.99 -33.95
N GLY A 13 -33.42 4.69 -33.95
CA GLY A 13 -33.32 3.82 -32.77
C GLY A 13 -31.88 3.53 -32.32
N PHE A 14 -30.91 3.56 -33.25
CA PHE A 14 -29.48 3.40 -32.94
C PHE A 14 -28.75 4.71 -32.63
N ALA A 15 -29.36 5.87 -32.91
CA ALA A 15 -28.75 7.17 -32.62
C ALA A 15 -29.05 7.68 -31.19
N GLY A 16 -29.95 7.01 -30.45
CA GLY A 16 -30.41 7.42 -29.11
C GLY A 16 -30.15 6.41 -27.99
N ALA A 17 -29.53 5.25 -28.28
CA ALA A 17 -29.17 4.26 -27.26
C ALA A 17 -27.70 4.48 -26.86
N ALA A 18 -27.49 4.80 -25.58
CA ALA A 18 -26.20 5.02 -24.92
C ALA A 18 -25.50 6.35 -25.24
N GLN A 19 -26.11 7.47 -24.84
CA GLN A 19 -25.28 8.52 -24.20
C GLN A 19 -24.87 7.96 -22.83
N ALA A 20 -23.87 7.07 -22.81
CA ALA A 20 -23.30 6.60 -21.56
C ALA A 20 -22.76 7.84 -20.83
N GLU A 21 -23.24 8.09 -19.61
CA GLU A 21 -22.75 9.19 -18.77
C GLU A 21 -21.28 8.91 -18.42
N THR A 22 -20.38 9.31 -19.31
CA THR A 22 -18.94 9.14 -19.15
C THR A 22 -18.48 10.26 -18.25
N SER A 23 -18.24 9.94 -16.98
CA SER A 23 -17.63 10.88 -16.05
C SER A 23 -16.14 10.58 -15.96
N VAL A 24 -15.31 11.56 -16.30
CA VAL A 24 -13.88 11.53 -16.00
C VAL A 24 -13.61 12.55 -14.91
N THR A 25 -13.05 12.09 -13.80
CA THR A 25 -12.71 12.92 -12.65
C THR A 25 -11.20 13.04 -12.55
N LEU A 26 -10.69 14.27 -12.57
CA LEU A 26 -9.36 14.60 -12.06
C LEU A 26 -9.43 14.68 -10.53
N TYR A 27 -8.46 14.08 -9.86
CA TYR A 27 -8.34 14.14 -8.40
C TYR A 27 -6.88 14.17 -7.98
N GLY A 28 -6.60 14.62 -6.76
CA GLY A 28 -5.25 14.51 -6.22
C GLY A 28 -5.10 14.91 -4.76
N ILE A 29 -3.86 14.72 -4.28
CA ILE A 29 -3.40 15.07 -2.93
C ILE A 29 -2.02 15.69 -3.04
N VAL A 30 -1.82 16.81 -2.37
CA VAL A 30 -0.48 17.35 -2.08
C VAL A 30 -0.26 17.30 -0.57
N ASP A 31 0.83 16.69 -0.14
CA ASP A 31 1.19 16.54 1.26
C ASP A 31 2.67 16.87 1.47
N VAL A 32 2.93 17.92 2.25
CA VAL A 32 4.27 18.41 2.53
C VAL A 32 4.37 18.88 3.98
N GLY A 33 5.55 18.71 4.56
CA GLY A 33 5.82 19.07 5.94
C GLY A 33 7.29 19.34 6.21
N VAL A 34 7.58 19.60 7.48
CA VAL A 34 8.94 19.68 8.03
C VAL A 34 9.12 18.53 9.00
N GLY A 35 10.22 17.80 8.84
CA GLY A 35 10.54 16.62 9.64
C GLY A 35 11.93 16.66 10.23
N TYR A 36 12.08 15.96 11.34
CA TYR A 36 13.34 15.54 11.93
C TYR A 36 13.39 14.01 11.95
N GLN A 37 14.51 13.43 11.52
CA GLN A 37 14.79 12.02 11.71
C GLN A 37 16.21 11.81 12.20
N GLN A 38 16.41 10.87 13.12
CA GLN A 38 17.70 10.48 13.66
C GLN A 38 17.79 8.96 13.78
N VAL A 39 18.95 8.41 13.44
CA VAL A 39 19.33 7.01 13.69
C VAL A 39 20.67 6.98 14.46
N LYS A 40 20.78 6.12 15.48
CA LYS A 40 22.01 5.94 16.28
C LYS A 40 22.02 4.59 17.00
N GLY A 41 23.20 4.13 17.44
CA GLY A 41 23.35 2.89 18.22
C GLY A 41 23.79 1.72 17.34
N GLY A 42 24.09 0.55 17.93
CA GLY A 42 24.54 -0.63 17.16
C GLY A 42 25.76 -0.38 16.26
N GLY A 43 26.73 0.41 16.73
CA GLY A 43 27.90 0.82 15.93
C GLY A 43 27.66 1.94 14.92
N ILE A 44 26.42 2.44 14.81
CA ILE A 44 26.05 3.60 13.97
C ILE A 44 26.28 4.89 14.75
N ASP A 45 27.21 5.71 14.27
CA ASP A 45 27.37 7.10 14.72
C ASP A 45 26.07 7.88 14.55
N LYS A 46 25.81 8.83 15.44
CA LYS A 46 24.58 9.62 15.39
C LYS A 46 24.43 10.30 14.03
N ALA A 47 23.48 9.83 13.22
CA ALA A 47 23.07 10.44 11.96
C ALA A 47 21.71 11.11 12.16
N SER A 48 21.58 12.37 11.73
CA SER A 48 20.32 13.10 11.85
C SER A 48 20.08 14.05 10.69
N ARG A 49 18.82 14.35 10.45
CA ARG A 49 18.38 15.30 9.43
C ARG A 49 17.19 16.11 9.93
N VAL A 50 17.18 17.39 9.58
CA VAL A 50 16.00 18.25 9.58
C VAL A 50 15.74 18.71 8.14
N GLY A 51 14.49 18.77 7.71
CA GLY A 51 14.16 19.41 6.44
C GLY A 51 12.74 19.13 5.96
N LEU A 52 12.46 19.50 4.72
CA LEU A 52 11.19 19.19 4.09
C LEU A 52 11.02 17.68 3.92
N ILE A 53 9.81 17.21 4.24
CA ILE A 53 9.32 15.85 4.07
C ILE A 53 8.05 15.89 3.21
N ASP A 54 7.82 14.86 2.42
CA ASP A 54 6.71 14.77 1.46
C ASP A 54 5.90 13.52 1.75
N GLY A 55 4.59 13.57 1.46
CA GLY A 55 3.75 12.39 1.48
C GLY A 55 3.55 11.77 2.85
N VAL A 56 3.68 12.55 3.94
CA VAL A 56 3.79 12.02 5.30
C VAL A 56 2.47 11.44 5.77
N GLN A 57 1.37 12.17 5.71
CA GLN A 57 0.05 11.60 6.02
C GLN A 57 -0.49 10.80 4.84
N SER A 58 -0.12 11.17 3.62
CA SER A 58 -0.59 10.58 2.39
C SER A 58 0.34 10.94 1.24
N GLY A 59 0.95 9.93 0.59
CA GLY A 59 1.82 10.17 -0.57
C GLY A 59 1.22 11.12 -1.61
N SER A 60 1.95 12.18 -1.98
CA SER A 60 1.51 13.17 -2.97
C SER A 60 1.23 12.52 -4.33
N ARG A 61 0.09 12.85 -4.93
CA ARG A 61 -0.42 12.18 -6.14
C ARG A 61 -1.43 13.02 -6.91
N TRP A 62 -1.61 12.68 -8.18
CA TRP A 62 -2.75 13.10 -8.98
C TRP A 62 -3.20 11.93 -9.86
N GLY A 63 -4.45 11.96 -10.31
CA GLY A 63 -4.96 10.91 -11.17
C GLY A 63 -6.24 11.25 -11.89
N LEU A 64 -6.55 10.42 -12.87
CA LEU A 64 -7.80 10.39 -13.62
C LEU A 64 -8.50 9.08 -13.28
N ARG A 65 -9.79 9.17 -12.95
CA ARG A 65 -10.66 7.99 -12.85
C ARG A 65 -11.90 8.24 -13.68
N GLY A 66 -12.42 7.18 -14.28
CA GLY A 66 -13.68 7.29 -15.00
C GLY A 66 -14.51 6.03 -14.92
N SER A 67 -15.79 6.23 -15.23
CA SER A 67 -16.81 5.19 -15.33
C SER A 67 -17.67 5.47 -16.54
N GLU A 68 -17.95 4.44 -17.31
CA GLU A 68 -18.87 4.43 -18.43
C GLU A 68 -19.95 3.38 -18.14
N ASP A 69 -21.22 3.79 -18.15
CA ASP A 69 -22.35 2.88 -18.02
C ASP A 69 -22.50 2.08 -19.32
N LEU A 70 -22.45 0.75 -19.21
CA LEU A 70 -22.62 -0.19 -20.32
C LEU A 70 -24.04 -0.78 -20.39
N GLY A 71 -24.94 -0.36 -19.50
CA GLY A 71 -26.30 -0.88 -19.37
C GLY A 71 -26.41 -2.02 -18.35
N ASP A 72 -27.65 -2.29 -17.92
CA ASP A 72 -28.01 -3.38 -17.00
C ASP A 72 -27.18 -3.43 -15.69
N GLY A 73 -26.69 -2.27 -15.24
CA GLY A 73 -25.86 -2.13 -14.04
C GLY A 73 -24.38 -2.49 -14.23
N LEU A 74 -23.97 -2.88 -15.44
CA LEU A 74 -22.57 -3.09 -15.82
C LEU A 74 -21.92 -1.77 -16.20
N ARG A 75 -20.68 -1.55 -15.76
CA ARG A 75 -19.89 -0.37 -16.08
C ARG A 75 -18.45 -0.73 -16.44
N ALA A 76 -17.90 -0.06 -17.45
CA ALA A 76 -16.46 -0.01 -17.68
C ALA A 76 -15.85 1.04 -16.75
N ILE A 77 -14.71 0.73 -16.15
CA ILE A 77 -14.00 1.62 -15.24
C ILE A 77 -12.53 1.71 -15.60
N PHE A 78 -11.91 2.85 -15.33
CA PHE A 78 -10.47 2.98 -15.41
C PHE A 78 -9.91 3.88 -14.29
N THR A 79 -8.63 3.72 -13.99
CA THR A 79 -7.89 4.62 -13.10
C THR A 79 -6.44 4.71 -13.56
N LEU A 80 -5.97 5.94 -13.71
CA LEU A 80 -4.57 6.29 -13.95
C LEU A 80 -4.12 7.21 -12.81
N GLU A 81 -3.17 6.77 -11.99
CA GLU A 81 -2.70 7.52 -10.82
C GLU A 81 -1.17 7.62 -10.81
N SER A 82 -0.68 8.86 -10.76
CA SER A 82 0.72 9.22 -10.67
C SER A 82 1.06 9.69 -9.26
N GLY A 83 2.12 9.13 -8.67
CA GLY A 83 2.73 9.66 -7.46
C GLY A 83 3.88 10.58 -7.82
N PHE A 84 4.05 11.68 -7.09
CA PHE A 84 5.16 12.60 -7.28
C PHE A 84 5.73 13.04 -5.94
N ASN A 85 7.00 13.47 -5.93
CA ASN A 85 7.59 14.08 -4.75
C ASN A 85 7.35 15.59 -4.76
N SER A 86 6.60 16.13 -3.80
CA SER A 86 6.29 17.57 -3.76
C SER A 86 7.50 18.49 -3.56
N ARG A 87 8.65 17.96 -3.11
CA ARG A 87 9.89 18.72 -2.89
C ARG A 87 10.69 18.92 -4.17
N THR A 88 10.58 17.99 -5.13
CA THR A 88 11.44 17.97 -6.32
C THR A 88 10.67 17.88 -7.64
N GLY A 89 9.37 17.58 -7.60
CA GLY A 89 8.55 17.34 -8.80
C GLY A 89 8.77 15.99 -9.48
N ASN A 90 9.68 15.15 -8.97
CA ASN A 90 10.00 13.86 -9.59
C ASN A 90 8.87 12.84 -9.43
N SER A 91 8.71 11.92 -10.40
CA SER A 91 7.86 10.74 -10.25
C SER A 91 8.29 9.91 -9.04
N GLY A 92 7.31 9.50 -8.23
CA GLY A 92 7.53 8.78 -6.98
C GLY A 92 7.73 7.28 -7.12
N GLN A 93 7.58 6.71 -8.32
CA GLN A 93 7.61 5.25 -8.54
C GLN A 93 8.53 4.89 -9.71
N GLY A 94 9.83 5.20 -9.56
CA GLY A 94 10.88 4.74 -10.47
C GLY A 94 10.76 5.31 -11.89
N GLY A 95 10.30 6.56 -12.03
CA GLY A 95 10.14 7.22 -13.34
C GLY A 95 8.87 6.84 -14.10
N ARG A 96 8.01 5.99 -13.53
CA ARG A 96 6.73 5.62 -14.13
C ARG A 96 5.79 6.81 -14.19
N LEU A 97 5.10 6.97 -15.32
CA LEU A 97 4.06 8.01 -15.48
C LEU A 97 2.88 7.75 -14.52
N PHE A 98 2.35 6.52 -14.50
CA PHE A 98 1.24 6.10 -13.63
C PHE A 98 1.68 4.98 -12.67
N GLY A 99 2.65 5.30 -11.84
CA GLY A 99 3.28 4.30 -10.97
C GLY A 99 2.46 3.87 -9.76
N ARG A 100 1.33 4.53 -9.45
CA ARG A 100 0.47 4.14 -8.32
C ARG A 100 -0.69 3.25 -8.73
N GLN A 101 -1.29 3.52 -9.88
CA GLN A 101 -2.32 2.67 -10.46
C GLN A 101 -2.44 2.94 -11.96
N ALA A 102 -2.56 1.88 -12.76
CA ALA A 102 -2.87 1.97 -14.18
C ALA A 102 -3.74 0.76 -14.54
N THR A 103 -5.06 0.94 -14.48
CA THR A 103 -6.03 -0.15 -14.63
C THR A 103 -7.20 0.22 -15.52
N VAL A 104 -7.71 -0.79 -16.22
CA VAL A 104 -9.05 -0.83 -16.79
C VAL A 104 -9.80 -2.03 -16.20
N GLY A 105 -11.13 -1.99 -16.17
CA GLY A 105 -11.91 -3.08 -15.62
C GLY A 105 -13.40 -2.98 -15.93
N LEU A 106 -14.12 -3.99 -15.46
CA LEU A 106 -15.58 -4.05 -15.44
C LEU A 106 -16.05 -4.13 -14.00
N ALA A 107 -17.15 -3.45 -13.70
CA ALA A 107 -17.82 -3.56 -12.42
C ALA A 107 -19.33 -3.65 -12.58
N ALA A 108 -19.99 -4.34 -11.66
CA ALA A 108 -21.42 -4.20 -11.42
C ALA A 108 -21.72 -4.50 -9.96
N ASP A 109 -22.83 -3.97 -9.46
CA ASP A 109 -23.19 -4.14 -8.06
C ASP A 109 -23.62 -5.58 -7.74
N SER A 110 -24.03 -6.35 -8.76
CA SER A 110 -24.46 -7.76 -8.64
C SER A 110 -23.33 -8.77 -8.59
N TRP A 111 -22.21 -8.51 -9.26
CA TRP A 111 -21.10 -9.48 -9.39
C TRP A 111 -19.73 -8.92 -9.01
N GLY A 112 -19.58 -7.64 -8.70
CA GLY A 112 -18.38 -7.08 -8.11
C GLY A 112 -17.53 -6.31 -9.11
N THR A 113 -16.21 -6.47 -9.02
CA THR A 113 -15.28 -5.68 -9.84
C THR A 113 -14.10 -6.54 -10.28
N LEU A 114 -13.84 -6.56 -11.57
CA LEU A 114 -12.67 -7.18 -12.20
C LEU A 114 -11.80 -6.08 -12.81
N THR A 115 -10.56 -5.97 -12.38
CA THR A 115 -9.60 -4.98 -12.88
C THR A 115 -8.31 -5.63 -13.36
N ILE A 116 -7.75 -5.11 -14.44
CA ILE A 116 -6.52 -5.59 -15.06
C ILE A 116 -5.53 -4.42 -15.18
N GLY A 117 -4.27 -4.67 -14.87
CA GLY A 117 -3.17 -3.72 -15.00
C GLY A 117 -2.35 -3.60 -13.72
N ARG A 118 -1.75 -2.43 -13.49
CA ARG A 118 -0.97 -2.14 -12.28
C ARG A 118 -1.86 -1.64 -11.17
N GLN A 119 -1.87 -2.34 -10.03
CA GLN A 119 -2.78 -2.03 -8.93
C GLN A 119 -2.29 -2.57 -7.58
N THR A 120 -2.92 -2.09 -6.51
CA THR A 120 -2.74 -2.62 -5.16
C THR A 120 -3.22 -4.07 -5.07
N ASN A 121 -2.56 -4.85 -4.22
CA ASN A 121 -3.04 -6.18 -3.83
C ASN A 121 -4.26 -6.07 -2.88
N VAL A 122 -5.01 -7.16 -2.70
CA VAL A 122 -6.18 -7.27 -1.82
C VAL A 122 -5.80 -6.97 -0.36
N SER A 123 -4.61 -7.40 0.07
CA SER A 123 -4.11 -7.12 1.42
C SER A 123 -4.02 -5.61 1.67
N SER A 124 -3.48 -4.82 0.74
CA SER A 124 -3.44 -3.36 0.86
C SER A 124 -4.83 -2.73 0.92
N ASP A 125 -5.76 -3.22 0.09
CA ASP A 125 -7.13 -2.69 0.01
C ASP A 125 -7.92 -2.94 1.31
N PHE A 126 -7.71 -4.10 1.95
CA PHE A 126 -8.45 -4.48 3.15
C PHE A 126 -7.82 -3.96 4.45
N PHE A 127 -6.49 -3.86 4.52
CA PHE A 127 -5.78 -3.46 5.74
C PHE A 127 -5.45 -1.97 5.86
N GLY A 128 -5.55 -1.19 4.79
CA GLY A 128 -5.21 0.23 4.81
C GLY A 128 -5.99 1.08 5.84
N SER A 129 -7.12 0.59 6.34
CA SER A 129 -7.96 1.24 7.36
C SER A 129 -7.85 0.64 8.77
N ILE A 130 -7.03 -0.41 8.94
CA ILE A 130 -6.83 -1.09 10.23
C ILE A 130 -5.77 -0.36 11.05
N ASP A 131 -4.65 0.02 10.45
CA ASP A 131 -3.63 0.83 11.13
C ASP A 131 -4.10 2.30 11.27
N PRO A 132 -4.07 2.90 12.48
CA PRO A 132 -4.34 4.33 12.65
C PRO A 132 -3.43 5.25 11.83
N PHE A 133 -2.20 4.82 11.49
CA PHE A 133 -1.28 5.54 10.60
C PHE A 133 -1.47 5.19 9.11
N ALA A 134 -2.42 4.31 8.79
CA ALA A 134 -2.72 3.82 7.46
C ALA A 134 -1.46 3.31 6.73
N ALA A 135 -1.22 3.76 5.50
CA ALA A 135 -0.09 3.35 4.66
C ALA A 135 1.01 4.41 4.57
N SER A 136 1.15 5.31 5.55
CA SER A 136 2.07 6.46 5.47
C SER A 136 2.74 6.75 6.82
N TYR A 137 3.29 7.95 7.03
CA TYR A 137 4.04 8.37 8.23
C TYR A 137 5.39 7.66 8.43
N GLY A 138 6.01 7.20 7.35
CA GLY A 138 7.35 6.58 7.37
C GLY A 138 7.37 5.35 8.28
N GLN A 139 8.29 5.30 9.25
CA GLN A 139 8.37 4.16 10.16
C GLN A 139 7.13 3.95 11.07
N SER A 140 6.19 4.91 11.09
CA SER A 140 5.03 4.85 12.00
C SER A 140 3.93 3.90 11.55
N HIS A 141 3.85 3.54 10.26
CA HIS A 141 2.85 2.57 9.80
C HIS A 141 3.29 1.12 10.02
N ALA A 142 2.30 0.23 10.01
CA ALA A 142 2.41 -1.20 10.21
C ALA A 142 3.36 -1.87 9.22
N GLY A 143 3.64 -1.25 8.08
CA GLY A 143 4.61 -1.80 7.12
C GLY A 143 6.05 -1.86 7.67
N ALA A 144 6.37 -1.09 8.70
CA ALA A 144 7.62 -1.23 9.44
C ALA A 144 7.73 -2.58 10.19
N ALA A 145 6.59 -3.23 10.48
CA ALA A 145 6.55 -4.49 11.22
C ALA A 145 5.96 -5.67 10.44
N PHE A 146 5.12 -5.43 9.43
CA PHE A 146 4.46 -6.45 8.60
C PHE A 146 5.07 -6.56 7.20
N GLY A 147 6.14 -5.81 6.93
CA GLY A 147 6.67 -5.61 5.59
C GLY A 147 5.65 -4.86 4.73
N GLN A 148 5.81 -4.90 3.42
CA GLN A 148 4.94 -4.18 2.50
C GLN A 148 3.62 -4.92 2.21
N ILE A 149 3.28 -6.02 2.90
CA ILE A 149 2.09 -6.84 2.59
C ILE A 149 0.81 -6.01 2.42
N ALA A 150 0.64 -4.95 3.23
CA ALA A 150 -0.51 -4.04 3.21
C ALA A 150 -0.26 -2.70 2.48
N THR A 151 0.83 -2.59 1.71
CA THR A 151 1.20 -1.40 0.93
C THR A 151 1.73 -1.73 -0.49
N LEU A 152 1.64 -2.99 -0.93
CA LEU A 152 2.13 -3.49 -2.22
C LEU A 152 1.29 -3.07 -3.41
N ARG A 153 1.98 -2.95 -4.55
CA ARG A 153 1.39 -2.83 -5.88
C ARG A 153 2.05 -3.83 -6.80
N TYR A 154 1.24 -4.57 -7.54
CA TYR A 154 1.73 -5.50 -8.55
C TYR A 154 1.48 -4.94 -9.94
N ASP A 155 2.48 -5.13 -10.79
CA ASP A 155 2.31 -5.00 -12.23
C ASP A 155 1.61 -6.24 -12.79
N ASN A 156 1.15 -6.11 -14.05
CA ASN A 156 0.64 -7.22 -14.84
C ASN A 156 -0.32 -8.12 -14.02
N ALA A 157 -1.33 -7.50 -13.42
CA ALA A 157 -2.18 -8.17 -12.44
C ALA A 157 -3.65 -8.14 -12.85
N VAL A 158 -4.33 -9.26 -12.59
CA VAL A 158 -5.78 -9.38 -12.64
C VAL A 158 -6.28 -9.48 -11.19
N LYS A 159 -7.18 -8.59 -10.80
CA LYS A 159 -7.80 -8.58 -9.47
C LYS A 159 -9.30 -8.65 -9.60
N TYR A 160 -9.91 -9.48 -8.77
CA TYR A 160 -11.36 -9.56 -8.60
C TYR A 160 -11.74 -9.28 -7.15
N LEU A 161 -12.75 -8.45 -6.96
CA LEU A 161 -13.40 -8.18 -5.67
C LEU A 161 -14.89 -8.47 -5.80
N THR A 162 -15.45 -9.22 -4.86
CA THR A 162 -16.90 -9.44 -4.81
C THR A 162 -17.64 -8.15 -4.45
N PRO A 163 -18.96 -8.06 -4.69
CA PRO A 163 -19.80 -7.12 -3.97
C PRO A 163 -19.68 -7.33 -2.46
N SER A 164 -20.16 -6.35 -1.68
CA SER A 164 -20.38 -6.59 -0.27
C SER A 164 -21.70 -7.33 -0.07
N PHE A 165 -21.67 -8.49 0.59
CA PHE A 165 -22.84 -9.30 0.88
C PHE A 165 -22.96 -9.50 2.39
N GLY A 166 -23.91 -8.79 3.02
CA GLY A 166 -24.07 -8.84 4.48
C GLY A 166 -22.83 -8.38 5.26
N GLY A 167 -22.05 -7.46 4.70
CA GLY A 167 -20.79 -6.97 5.28
C GLY A 167 -19.55 -7.75 4.85
N PHE A 168 -19.69 -8.95 4.28
CA PHE A 168 -18.57 -9.73 3.76
C PHE A 168 -18.12 -9.25 2.39
N GLN A 169 -16.81 -9.28 2.14
CA GLN A 169 -16.21 -9.08 0.83
C GLN A 169 -15.00 -10.00 0.68
N VAL A 170 -14.86 -10.62 -0.49
CA VAL A 170 -13.72 -11.49 -0.82
C VAL A 170 -12.97 -10.88 -1.98
N GLY A 171 -11.64 -11.01 -1.96
CA GLY A 171 -10.78 -10.58 -3.04
C GLY A 171 -9.76 -11.63 -3.42
N ALA A 172 -9.42 -11.69 -4.69
CA ALA A 172 -8.30 -12.47 -5.21
C ALA A 172 -7.55 -11.68 -6.28
N LEU A 173 -6.25 -11.87 -6.35
CA LEU A 173 -5.36 -11.27 -7.33
C LEU A 173 -4.32 -12.29 -7.78
N TYR A 174 -4.04 -12.29 -9.08
CA TYR A 174 -2.88 -12.94 -9.67
C TYR A 174 -2.05 -11.92 -10.45
N SER A 175 -0.73 -11.95 -10.28
CA SER A 175 0.22 -11.15 -11.07
C SER A 175 1.16 -12.06 -11.86
N PHE A 176 1.25 -11.82 -13.17
CA PHE A 176 2.11 -12.55 -14.09
C PHE A 176 3.57 -12.11 -14.01
N ASP A 177 3.82 -10.85 -13.65
CA ASP A 177 5.13 -10.25 -13.42
C ASP A 177 4.96 -9.07 -12.45
N VAL A 178 5.35 -9.25 -11.20
CA VAL A 178 5.06 -8.29 -10.12
C VAL A 178 5.78 -6.94 -10.27
N ASN A 179 6.86 -6.88 -11.06
CA ASN A 179 7.74 -5.72 -11.21
C ASN A 179 8.06 -5.37 -12.69
N GLU A 180 7.16 -5.74 -13.61
CA GLU A 180 7.35 -5.52 -15.05
C GLU A 180 7.74 -4.07 -15.37
N GLY A 181 8.81 -3.91 -16.17
CA GLY A 181 9.28 -2.60 -16.59
C GLY A 181 9.89 -1.72 -15.49
N SER A 182 10.14 -2.25 -14.27
CA SER A 182 10.97 -1.55 -13.29
C SER A 182 12.41 -1.42 -13.79
N THR A 183 12.95 -0.21 -13.77
CA THR A 183 14.38 0.07 -14.02
C THR A 183 15.20 0.06 -12.72
N SER A 184 14.53 -0.04 -11.58
CA SER A 184 15.11 -0.01 -10.23
C SER A 184 14.97 -1.40 -9.60
N GLY A 185 16.09 -1.95 -9.11
CA GLY A 185 16.13 -3.19 -8.32
C GLY A 185 15.94 -4.48 -9.13
N GLY A 186 16.99 -4.92 -9.83
CA GLY A 186 17.38 -6.32 -10.16
C GLY A 186 16.37 -7.37 -10.68
N SER A 187 15.07 -7.08 -10.71
CA SER A 187 13.99 -8.05 -10.82
C SER A 187 13.32 -8.08 -12.19
N SER A 188 13.77 -7.27 -13.14
CA SER A 188 13.26 -7.30 -14.52
C SER A 188 13.76 -8.58 -15.19
N GLY A 189 13.05 -9.68 -14.99
CA GLY A 189 13.32 -10.93 -15.71
C GLY A 189 13.14 -10.67 -17.19
N THR A 190 14.22 -10.72 -17.97
CA THR A 190 14.17 -10.57 -19.43
C THR A 190 13.71 -11.85 -20.13
N GLY A 191 13.49 -12.92 -19.36
CA GLY A 191 13.00 -14.19 -19.86
C GLY A 191 11.61 -14.07 -20.49
N PHE A 192 11.37 -14.87 -21.52
CA PHE A 192 10.08 -14.89 -22.23
C PHE A 192 9.08 -15.81 -21.52
N GLN A 193 9.56 -16.85 -20.83
CA GLN A 193 8.69 -17.84 -20.21
C GLN A 193 8.04 -17.31 -18.93
N THR A 194 6.81 -17.74 -18.64
CA THR A 194 6.06 -17.32 -17.46
C THR A 194 6.77 -17.63 -16.14
N ASN A 195 7.47 -18.76 -16.04
CA ASN A 195 8.25 -19.14 -14.85
C ASN A 195 9.56 -18.34 -14.70
N GLU A 196 10.01 -17.63 -15.74
CA GLU A 196 11.16 -16.72 -15.68
C GLU A 196 10.78 -15.32 -15.17
N LYS A 197 9.53 -15.15 -14.69
CA LYS A 197 9.00 -13.93 -14.06
C LYS A 197 8.71 -14.17 -12.57
N ASP A 198 8.89 -13.10 -11.78
CA ASP A 198 8.43 -13.08 -10.38
C ASP A 198 6.89 -12.97 -10.39
N ARG A 199 6.20 -13.92 -9.77
CA ARG A 199 4.73 -14.04 -9.83
C ARG A 199 4.12 -13.94 -8.46
N ALA A 200 2.91 -13.40 -8.35
CA ALA A 200 2.20 -13.34 -7.07
C ALA A 200 0.79 -13.91 -7.14
N ILE A 201 0.39 -14.56 -6.06
CA ILE A 201 -0.99 -14.90 -5.73
C ILE A 201 -1.33 -14.17 -4.45
N ASN A 202 -2.47 -13.50 -4.42
CA ASN A 202 -2.96 -12.85 -3.23
C ASN A 202 -4.47 -13.07 -3.08
N ALA A 203 -4.93 -13.32 -1.87
CA ALA A 203 -6.33 -13.47 -1.57
C ALA A 203 -6.64 -12.91 -0.17
N GLY A 204 -7.88 -12.49 0.03
CA GLY A 204 -8.32 -12.00 1.32
C GLY A 204 -9.83 -11.99 1.47
N ILE A 205 -10.25 -11.89 2.73
CA ILE A 205 -11.64 -11.73 3.14
C ILE A 205 -11.72 -10.56 4.12
N ARG A 206 -12.78 -9.77 4.02
CA ARG A 206 -13.10 -8.68 4.94
C ARG A 206 -14.56 -8.79 5.37
N TYR A 207 -14.82 -8.45 6.63
CA TYR A 207 -16.14 -8.26 7.19
C TYR A 207 -16.25 -6.85 7.78
N VAL A 208 -17.20 -6.06 7.29
CA VAL A 208 -17.53 -4.74 7.83
C VAL A 208 -19.00 -4.70 8.19
N ASN A 209 -19.29 -4.47 9.47
CA ASN A 209 -20.66 -4.30 9.94
C ASN A 209 -20.70 -3.38 11.17
N GLY A 210 -21.30 -2.20 11.01
CA GLY A 210 -21.33 -1.17 12.04
C GLY A 210 -19.92 -0.80 12.54
N PRO A 211 -19.64 -0.90 13.85
CA PRO A 211 -18.34 -0.52 14.42
C PRO A 211 -17.21 -1.51 14.11
N LEU A 212 -17.52 -2.70 13.59
CA LEU A 212 -16.55 -3.77 13.39
C LEU A 212 -16.03 -3.79 11.94
N ASN A 213 -14.72 -3.83 11.79
CA ASN A 213 -14.01 -4.12 10.54
C ASN A 213 -12.96 -5.19 10.80
N VAL A 214 -13.04 -6.35 10.18
CA VAL A 214 -12.07 -7.44 10.32
C VAL A 214 -11.63 -7.90 8.94
N ALA A 215 -10.34 -8.15 8.77
CA ALA A 215 -9.78 -8.67 7.54
C ALA A 215 -8.77 -9.79 7.82
N ALA A 216 -8.67 -10.71 6.88
CA ALA A 216 -7.60 -11.70 6.78
C ALA A 216 -7.13 -11.77 5.34
N SER A 217 -5.82 -11.89 5.12
CA SER A 217 -5.25 -12.04 3.79
C SER A 217 -4.00 -12.91 3.77
N TYR A 218 -3.68 -13.38 2.58
CA TYR A 218 -2.51 -14.20 2.28
C TYR A 218 -1.88 -13.72 0.97
N ASP A 219 -0.56 -13.60 0.97
CA ASP A 219 0.28 -13.30 -0.18
C ASP A 219 1.29 -14.42 -0.37
N ARG A 220 1.45 -14.85 -1.62
CA ARG A 220 2.53 -15.73 -2.06
C ARG A 220 3.25 -15.08 -3.22
N LEU A 221 4.54 -14.82 -3.07
CA LEU A 221 5.42 -14.44 -4.19
C LEU A 221 6.30 -15.64 -4.55
N ASN A 222 6.36 -15.97 -5.83
CA ASN A 222 7.25 -17.00 -6.36
C ASN A 222 8.37 -16.32 -7.12
N ARG A 223 9.61 -16.70 -6.84
CA ARG A 223 10.78 -16.19 -7.55
C ARG A 223 10.82 -16.72 -8.97
N ARG A 224 11.34 -15.92 -9.90
CA ARG A 224 11.71 -16.38 -11.26
C ARG A 224 12.74 -17.52 -11.21
N SER A 225 12.50 -18.57 -12.00
CA SER A 225 13.39 -19.74 -12.08
C SER A 225 14.74 -19.46 -12.74
N SER A 226 14.88 -18.33 -13.44
CA SER A 226 16.15 -17.92 -14.07
C SER A 226 17.18 -17.37 -13.08
N VAL A 227 16.80 -17.14 -11.82
CA VAL A 227 17.72 -16.65 -10.76
C VAL A 227 17.99 -17.73 -9.72
N SER A 228 17.05 -18.64 -9.50
CA SER A 228 17.18 -19.74 -8.55
C SER A 228 16.57 -21.00 -9.16
N SER A 229 17.30 -22.11 -9.07
CA SER A 229 16.80 -23.43 -9.45
C SER A 229 15.93 -24.07 -8.36
N SER A 230 15.92 -23.51 -7.13
CA SER A 230 14.97 -23.87 -6.08
C SER A 230 13.64 -23.10 -6.25
N ASP A 231 12.55 -23.73 -5.84
CA ASP A 231 11.18 -23.15 -5.82
C ASP A 231 11.03 -22.15 -4.65
N ASP A 232 11.89 -21.13 -4.67
CA ASP A 232 11.94 -20.06 -3.66
C ASP A 232 10.66 -19.25 -3.73
N ARG A 233 10.06 -19.07 -2.55
CA ARG A 233 8.78 -18.40 -2.39
C ARG A 233 8.77 -17.61 -1.10
N ILE A 234 8.00 -16.53 -1.07
CA ILE A 234 7.66 -15.82 0.16
C ILE A 234 6.19 -16.09 0.43
N ASN A 235 5.87 -16.52 1.64
CA ASN A 235 4.49 -16.68 2.09
C ASN A 235 4.25 -15.68 3.22
N ALA A 236 3.25 -14.83 3.11
CA ALA A 236 2.89 -13.91 4.18
C ALA A 236 1.39 -13.95 4.41
N TRP A 237 0.97 -13.93 5.67
CA TRP A 237 -0.44 -13.82 6.03
C TRP A 237 -0.63 -12.80 7.13
N LEU A 238 -1.80 -12.18 7.14
CA LEU A 238 -2.16 -11.13 8.07
C LEU A 238 -3.63 -11.28 8.47
N VAL A 239 -3.92 -11.14 9.76
CA VAL A 239 -5.27 -11.03 10.31
C VAL A 239 -5.32 -9.81 11.19
N GLY A 240 -6.37 -9.02 11.08
CA GLY A 240 -6.52 -7.84 11.92
C GLY A 240 -7.89 -7.23 11.80
N GLY A 241 -8.13 -6.23 12.62
CA GLY A 241 -9.40 -5.54 12.61
C GLY A 241 -9.43 -4.35 13.54
N THR A 242 -10.56 -3.65 13.48
CA THR A 242 -10.86 -2.53 14.33
C THR A 242 -12.24 -2.65 14.92
N TYR A 243 -12.42 -2.13 16.13
CA TYR A 243 -13.72 -1.88 16.72
C TYR A 243 -13.82 -0.42 17.14
N ASP A 244 -14.85 0.27 16.68
CA ASP A 244 -15.15 1.65 17.03
C ASP A 244 -16.13 1.70 18.22
N PHE A 245 -15.65 2.15 19.38
CA PHE A 245 -16.46 2.35 20.58
C PHE A 245 -17.08 3.75 20.64
N GLU A 246 -17.13 4.47 19.53
CA GLU A 246 -17.60 5.86 19.37
C GLU A 246 -16.68 6.92 20.01
N VAL A 247 -16.10 6.63 21.17
CA VAL A 247 -15.17 7.51 21.88
C VAL A 247 -13.70 7.17 21.61
N VAL A 248 -13.44 5.90 21.30
CA VAL A 248 -12.12 5.38 20.97
C VAL A 248 -12.29 4.24 19.99
N LYS A 249 -11.37 4.14 19.04
CA LYS A 249 -11.29 3.03 18.10
C LYS A 249 -10.04 2.22 18.40
N LEU A 250 -10.23 0.93 18.63
CA LEU A 250 -9.15 -0.04 18.82
C LEU A 250 -8.79 -0.68 17.48
N ALA A 251 -7.49 -0.85 17.23
CA ALA A 251 -6.94 -1.59 16.11
C ALA A 251 -6.00 -2.70 16.61
N LEU A 252 -6.16 -3.91 16.08
CA LEU A 252 -5.30 -5.05 16.37
C LEU A 252 -4.94 -5.74 15.05
N ALA A 253 -3.69 -6.16 14.89
CA ALA A 253 -3.32 -7.09 13.83
C ALA A 253 -2.19 -8.03 14.26
N TYR A 254 -2.20 -9.22 13.68
CA TYR A 254 -1.18 -10.26 13.82
C TYR A 254 -0.94 -10.94 12.47
N GLY A 255 0.32 -11.20 12.16
CA GLY A 255 0.70 -11.80 10.89
C GLY A 255 2.06 -12.45 10.96
N GLN A 256 2.39 -13.17 9.90
CA GLN A 256 3.69 -13.79 9.77
C GLN A 256 4.11 -13.89 8.31
N SER A 257 5.37 -13.53 8.04
CA SER A 257 6.09 -13.85 6.82
C SER A 257 6.92 -15.12 7.02
N LYS A 258 7.00 -15.96 5.99
CA LYS A 258 7.78 -17.21 5.94
C LYS A 258 8.56 -17.29 4.63
N ASP A 259 9.74 -17.88 4.72
CA ASP A 259 10.67 -18.14 3.61
C ASP A 259 11.11 -16.85 2.89
N GLY A 260 10.95 -15.72 3.58
CA GLY A 260 11.35 -14.42 3.08
C GLY A 260 10.59 -13.25 3.72
N TRP A 261 10.86 -12.07 3.19
CA TRP A 261 10.31 -10.80 3.63
C TRP A 261 9.93 -9.95 2.42
N ILE A 262 8.73 -9.37 2.45
CA ILE A 262 8.22 -8.52 1.39
C ILE A 262 8.50 -7.06 1.74
N GLY A 263 9.36 -6.39 0.97
CA GLY A 263 9.89 -5.06 1.28
C GLY A 263 11.36 -5.09 1.67
N ALA A 264 11.98 -3.91 1.83
CA ALA A 264 13.30 -3.82 2.45
C ALA A 264 13.26 -4.27 3.93
N ALA A 265 14.39 -4.83 4.40
CA ALA A 265 14.60 -5.17 5.81
C ALA A 265 14.57 -3.91 6.70
N ALA A 266 15.02 -2.77 6.18
CA ALA A 266 14.96 -1.49 6.86
C ALA A 266 13.71 -0.69 6.42
N PRO A 267 12.93 -0.12 7.36
CA PRO A 267 11.97 0.92 7.01
C PRO A 267 12.72 2.07 6.33
N ALA A 268 12.17 2.58 5.23
CA ALA A 268 12.81 3.67 4.51
C ALA A 268 12.87 4.94 5.40
N LEU A 269 14.04 5.59 5.40
CA LEU A 269 14.16 6.92 5.98
C LEU A 269 13.26 7.90 5.20
N GLN A 270 12.75 8.92 5.88
CA GLN A 270 11.88 9.92 5.25
C GLN A 270 12.54 10.62 4.06
N SER A 271 13.88 10.71 4.05
CA SER A 271 14.65 10.92 2.83
C SER A 271 16.14 10.67 3.08
N GLY A 272 16.79 10.01 2.12
CA GLY A 272 18.22 9.64 2.16
C GLY A 272 18.42 8.16 2.50
N SER A 273 19.66 7.68 2.44
CA SER A 273 20.06 6.34 2.88
C SER A 273 21.15 6.44 3.93
N LEU A 274 21.25 5.43 4.80
CA LEU A 274 22.37 5.24 5.70
C LEU A 274 23.10 3.96 5.28
N ALA A 275 23.74 4.04 4.10
CA ALA A 275 24.32 2.88 3.42
C ALA A 275 25.38 2.15 4.26
N SER A 276 26.11 2.86 5.13
CA SER A 276 27.07 2.27 6.07
C SER A 276 26.45 1.29 7.07
N ALA A 277 25.14 1.34 7.26
CA ALA A 277 24.37 0.47 8.15
C ALA A 277 23.42 -0.48 7.40
N GLY A 278 23.54 -0.58 6.07
CA GLY A 278 22.60 -1.37 5.24
C GLY A 278 21.17 -0.81 5.17
N ILE A 279 20.93 0.39 5.71
CA ILE A 279 19.60 1.02 5.72
C ILE A 279 19.42 1.81 4.41
N THR A 280 18.72 1.21 3.45
CA THR A 280 18.37 1.83 2.16
C THR A 280 16.87 2.13 2.04
N SER A 281 16.48 2.92 1.04
CA SER A 281 15.10 3.37 0.83
C SER A 281 14.31 2.49 -0.17
N ASP A 282 14.72 1.25 -0.41
CA ASP A 282 14.18 0.47 -1.53
C ASP A 282 12.83 -0.19 -1.17
N TYR A 283 11.74 0.43 -1.60
CA TYR A 283 10.37 0.01 -1.28
C TYR A 283 9.91 -1.28 -1.99
N ASN A 284 10.61 -1.73 -3.04
CA ASN A 284 10.22 -2.86 -3.90
C ASN A 284 11.21 -4.02 -3.87
N THR A 285 11.87 -4.23 -2.74
CA THR A 285 12.80 -5.36 -2.56
C THR A 285 12.04 -6.59 -2.08
N TYR A 286 12.30 -7.76 -2.67
CA TYR A 286 11.83 -9.05 -2.18
C TYR A 286 13.02 -9.84 -1.66
N VAL A 287 13.04 -10.11 -0.36
CA VAL A 287 14.06 -10.93 0.28
C VAL A 287 13.55 -12.36 0.32
N TYR A 288 14.09 -13.22 -0.54
CA TYR A 288 13.84 -14.67 -0.47
C TYR A 288 14.91 -15.30 0.41
N GLN A 289 14.49 -15.97 1.48
CA GLN A 289 15.41 -16.55 2.46
C GLN A 289 14.72 -17.71 3.18
N ASN A 290 15.16 -18.93 2.87
CA ASN A 290 14.59 -20.15 3.44
C ASN A 290 14.64 -20.13 4.97
N ASP A 291 13.62 -20.71 5.59
CA ASP A 291 13.44 -20.82 7.04
C ASP A 291 13.28 -19.48 7.80
N LEU A 292 13.37 -18.34 7.10
CA LEU A 292 13.08 -17.04 7.70
C LEU A 292 11.61 -16.98 8.09
N LYS A 293 11.34 -16.59 9.33
CA LYS A 293 10.01 -16.36 9.88
C LYS A 293 10.04 -15.04 10.63
N VAL A 294 9.14 -14.14 10.29
CA VAL A 294 8.99 -12.87 11.02
C VAL A 294 7.56 -12.80 11.53
N LYS A 295 7.39 -12.77 12.85
CA LYS A 295 6.08 -12.59 13.50
C LYS A 295 5.84 -11.11 13.74
N SER A 296 4.64 -10.65 13.40
CA SER A 296 4.34 -9.22 13.34
C SER A 296 3.07 -8.90 14.12
N TYR A 297 3.10 -7.83 14.90
CA TYR A 297 2.00 -7.39 15.76
C TYR A 297 1.74 -5.90 15.60
N LEU A 298 0.47 -5.50 15.68
CA LEU A 298 0.01 -4.12 15.77
C LEU A 298 -1.00 -4.01 16.91
N VAL A 299 -0.84 -2.98 17.74
CA VAL A 299 -1.88 -2.45 18.62
C VAL A 299 -1.99 -0.96 18.36
N GLY A 300 -3.18 -0.49 17.99
CA GLY A 300 -3.44 0.91 17.67
C GLY A 300 -4.67 1.44 18.38
N LEU A 301 -4.66 2.73 18.68
CA LEU A 301 -5.79 3.46 19.23
C LEU A 301 -5.97 4.77 18.46
N SER A 302 -7.22 5.17 18.23
CA SER A 302 -7.53 6.54 17.81
C SER A 302 -8.77 7.06 18.51
N ALA A 303 -8.83 8.37 18.76
CA ALA A 303 -9.96 9.01 19.40
C ALA A 303 -10.15 10.44 18.84
N PRO A 304 -11.40 10.87 18.62
CA PRO A 304 -11.68 12.28 18.37
C PRO A 304 -11.39 13.07 19.64
N ILE A 305 -10.43 13.98 19.60
CA ILE A 305 -10.03 14.83 20.73
C ILE A 305 -10.19 16.29 20.30
N GLY A 306 -11.19 16.97 20.88
CA GLY A 306 -11.57 18.31 20.47
C GLY A 306 -11.93 18.37 18.98
N PRO A 307 -11.42 19.35 18.21
CA PRO A 307 -11.68 19.47 16.78
C PRO A 307 -10.83 18.55 15.89
N GLY A 308 -9.99 17.68 16.47
CA GLY A 308 -9.09 16.81 15.72
C GLY A 308 -9.18 15.35 16.14
N ASN A 309 -8.23 14.57 15.65
CA ASN A 309 -8.13 13.13 15.93
C ASN A 309 -6.73 12.82 16.45
N LEU A 310 -6.65 12.27 17.66
CA LEU A 310 -5.44 11.74 18.26
C LEU A 310 -5.36 10.26 17.94
N PHE A 311 -4.19 9.77 17.54
CA PHE A 311 -3.99 8.36 17.24
C PHE A 311 -2.58 7.93 17.60
N GLY A 312 -2.43 6.67 17.98
CA GLY A 312 -1.15 6.10 18.33
C GLY A 312 -1.13 4.62 18.05
N SER A 313 0.07 4.07 17.87
CA SER A 313 0.24 2.64 17.64
C SER A 313 1.58 2.15 18.17
N TRP A 314 1.57 0.87 18.51
CA TRP A 314 2.76 0.07 18.73
C TRP A 314 2.78 -1.05 17.70
N HIS A 315 3.93 -1.23 17.06
CA HIS A 315 4.19 -2.34 16.16
C HIS A 315 5.40 -3.13 16.63
N ARG A 316 5.37 -4.45 16.44
CA ARG A 316 6.49 -5.35 16.75
C ARG A 316 6.74 -6.30 15.59
N ALA A 317 8.00 -6.50 15.24
CA ALA A 317 8.42 -7.52 14.29
C ALA A 317 9.56 -8.35 14.85
N ASP A 318 9.36 -9.66 14.88
CA ASP A 318 10.19 -10.61 15.59
C ASP A 318 10.69 -11.69 14.62
N PRO A 319 11.89 -11.50 14.03
CA PRO A 319 12.50 -12.48 13.15
C PRO A 319 13.12 -13.63 13.94
N ASN A 320 13.23 -14.81 13.34
CA ASN A 320 13.89 -15.97 13.95
C ASN A 320 15.36 -16.15 13.54
N GLN A 321 15.84 -15.32 12.62
CA GLN A 321 17.20 -15.28 12.07
C GLN A 321 17.39 -13.94 11.35
N ASP A 322 18.61 -13.65 10.88
CA ASP A 322 18.92 -12.44 10.14
C ASP A 322 17.97 -12.20 8.97
N VAL A 323 17.48 -10.96 8.84
CA VAL A 323 16.59 -10.52 7.75
C VAL A 323 17.42 -9.94 6.61
N GLY A 324 17.73 -10.77 5.61
CA GLY A 324 18.10 -10.35 4.25
C GLY A 324 19.29 -9.38 4.10
N GLY A 325 20.51 -9.92 3.95
CA GLY A 325 21.68 -9.19 3.46
C GLY A 325 22.23 -8.10 4.39
N VAL A 326 21.65 -7.97 5.59
CA VAL A 326 22.15 -7.13 6.68
C VAL A 326 22.66 -8.07 7.77
N ALA A 327 23.93 -7.95 8.13
CA ALA A 327 24.51 -8.75 9.22
C ALA A 327 23.88 -8.35 10.57
N ASP A 328 23.75 -9.32 11.48
CA ASP A 328 23.23 -9.12 12.85
C ASP A 328 21.83 -8.46 12.87
N SER A 329 20.96 -8.90 11.96
CA SER A 329 19.62 -8.34 11.72
C SER A 329 18.50 -9.27 12.18
N ASP A 330 18.70 -9.89 13.34
CA ASP A 330 17.78 -10.86 13.96
C ASP A 330 17.08 -10.31 15.22
N SER A 331 17.30 -9.04 15.56
CA SER A 331 16.74 -8.44 16.77
C SER A 331 15.27 -8.08 16.61
N THR A 332 14.49 -8.33 17.67
CA THR A 332 13.08 -7.93 17.67
C THR A 332 12.91 -6.41 17.60
N GLN A 333 12.35 -5.91 16.51
CA GLN A 333 12.03 -4.48 16.33
C GLN A 333 10.74 -4.11 17.07
N ASN A 334 10.74 -2.96 17.74
CA ASN A 334 9.53 -2.35 18.32
C ASN A 334 9.45 -0.88 17.93
N THR A 335 8.32 -0.45 17.39
CA THR A 335 8.06 0.95 17.00
C THR A 335 6.86 1.49 17.73
N TYR A 336 7.00 2.67 18.34
CA TYR A 336 5.97 3.39 19.07
C TYR A 336 5.71 4.72 18.39
N SER A 337 4.46 5.04 18.11
CA SER A 337 4.09 6.24 17.36
C SER A 337 2.87 6.93 17.94
N LEU A 338 2.86 8.26 17.86
CA LEU A 338 1.75 9.13 18.24
C LEU A 338 1.57 10.21 17.18
N GLY A 339 0.33 10.49 16.81
CA GLY A 339 -0.03 11.46 15.79
C GLY A 339 -1.30 12.21 16.13
N TYR A 340 -1.43 13.41 15.58
CA TYR A 340 -2.62 14.23 15.69
C TYR A 340 -2.91 14.90 14.35
N THR A 341 -4.18 14.92 13.95
CA THR A 341 -4.65 15.61 12.75
C THR A 341 -5.74 16.61 13.11
N TYR A 342 -5.72 17.79 12.48
CA TYR A 342 -6.73 18.83 12.61
C TYR A 342 -7.21 19.25 11.22
N ASP A 343 -8.50 19.11 10.96
CA ASP A 343 -9.12 19.52 9.70
C ASP A 343 -9.41 21.02 9.71
N LEU A 344 -8.81 21.76 8.77
CA LEU A 344 -9.11 23.17 8.52
C LEU A 344 -10.34 23.32 7.62
N SER A 345 -10.57 22.33 6.76
CA SER A 345 -11.75 22.18 5.91
C SER A 345 -11.92 20.72 5.50
N LYS A 346 -12.99 20.41 4.75
CA LYS A 346 -13.19 19.08 4.15
C LYS A 346 -12.03 18.61 3.25
N ARG A 347 -11.20 19.53 2.76
CA ARG A 347 -10.13 19.27 1.79
C ARG A 347 -8.73 19.55 2.33
N THR A 348 -8.62 20.25 3.46
CA THR A 348 -7.33 20.75 3.96
C THR A 348 -7.21 20.45 5.44
N ASN A 349 -6.08 19.87 5.84
CA ASN A 349 -5.81 19.58 7.23
C ASN A 349 -4.32 19.71 7.55
N VAL A 350 -4.02 20.00 8.81
CA VAL A 350 -2.66 19.96 9.35
C VAL A 350 -2.50 18.73 10.23
N TYR A 351 -1.25 18.31 10.43
CA TYR A 351 -0.94 17.19 11.29
C TYR A 351 0.42 17.35 11.98
N ALA A 352 0.59 16.61 13.06
CA ALA A 352 1.86 16.40 13.74
C ALA A 352 1.99 14.91 14.10
N TYR A 353 3.21 14.38 14.11
CA TYR A 353 3.47 13.03 14.58
C TYR A 353 4.87 12.90 15.18
N GLY A 354 5.05 11.89 16.02
CA GLY A 354 6.32 11.45 16.57
C GLY A 354 6.36 9.92 16.60
N SER A 355 7.54 9.36 16.34
CA SER A 355 7.77 7.92 16.30
C SER A 355 9.15 7.57 16.81
N TYR A 356 9.24 6.46 17.55
CA TYR A 356 10.46 5.95 18.14
C TYR A 356 10.54 4.44 17.93
N SER A 357 11.64 3.96 17.35
CA SER A 357 11.90 2.55 17.12
C SER A 357 13.12 2.09 17.91
N LYS A 358 12.99 0.92 18.56
CA LYS A 358 14.10 0.13 19.12
C LYS A 358 14.39 -1.04 18.20
N ASN A 359 15.67 -1.38 18.10
CA ASN A 359 16.21 -2.39 17.19
C ASN A 359 15.76 -2.14 15.75
N TYR A 360 15.93 -0.89 15.31
CA TYR A 360 15.49 -0.43 14.01
C TYR A 360 16.18 -1.19 12.88
N ALA A 361 15.43 -1.61 11.87
CA ALA A 361 15.88 -2.51 10.81
C ALA A 361 16.38 -3.86 11.34
N PHE A 362 15.84 -4.33 12.47
CA PHE A 362 16.23 -5.57 13.15
C PHE A 362 17.67 -5.59 13.67
N LEU A 363 18.36 -4.45 13.68
CA LEU A 363 19.74 -4.32 14.16
C LEU A 363 19.75 -4.08 15.67
N ASP A 364 20.58 -4.83 16.40
CA ASP A 364 20.66 -4.70 17.86
C ASP A 364 21.11 -3.29 18.30
N ASP A 365 20.47 -2.78 19.36
CA ASP A 365 20.66 -1.44 19.96
C ASP A 365 20.54 -0.23 19.00
N VAL A 366 20.17 -0.43 17.73
CA VAL A 366 19.91 0.69 16.80
C VAL A 366 18.55 1.31 17.12
N LYS A 367 18.55 2.64 17.28
CA LYS A 367 17.38 3.45 17.63
C LYS A 367 17.09 4.45 16.53
N SER A 368 15.83 4.54 16.13
CA SER A 368 15.35 5.57 15.21
C SER A 368 14.34 6.48 15.90
N THR A 369 14.44 7.79 15.67
CA THR A 369 13.48 8.80 16.15
C THR A 369 13.05 9.64 14.96
N ALA A 370 11.75 9.76 14.74
CA ALA A 370 11.18 10.60 13.69
C ALA A 370 10.10 11.51 14.28
N VAL A 371 10.10 12.78 13.90
CA VAL A 371 9.08 13.77 14.29
C VAL A 371 8.77 14.61 13.08
N GLY A 372 7.53 15.03 12.90
CA GLY A 372 7.24 16.01 11.87
C GLY A 372 5.86 16.64 12.00
N VAL A 373 5.73 17.76 11.30
CA VAL A 373 4.48 18.50 11.14
C VAL A 373 4.25 18.75 9.66
N GLY A 374 3.00 18.82 9.23
CA GLY A 374 2.73 19.11 7.83
C GLY A 374 1.29 19.50 7.54
N LEU A 375 1.07 19.77 6.25
CA LEU A 375 -0.19 20.22 5.67
C LEU A 375 -0.52 19.30 4.50
N ARG A 376 -1.78 18.86 4.43
CA ARG A 376 -2.30 18.07 3.32
C ARG A 376 -3.50 18.77 2.70
N HIS A 377 -3.51 18.85 1.38
CA HIS A 377 -4.63 19.37 0.59
C HIS A 377 -5.11 18.34 -0.43
N ARG A 378 -6.43 18.22 -0.61
CA ARG A 378 -7.10 17.31 -1.55
C ARG A 378 -7.93 18.10 -2.57
N PHE A 379 -7.73 17.84 -3.86
CA PHE A 379 -8.47 18.49 -4.95
C PHE A 379 -9.29 17.48 -5.75
#